data_AF-A0A4C1UE35-F1
#
_entry.id   AF-A0A4C1UE35-F1
#
_cell.length_a   1.000
_cell.length_b   1.000
_cell.length_c   1.000
_cell.angle_alpha   90.00
_cell.angle_beta   90.00
_cell.angle_gamma   90.00
#
_symmetry.space_group_name_H-M   'P 1'
#
loop_
_entity.id
_entity.type
_entity.pdbx_description
1 polymer ?
#
loop_
_entity_poly.entity_id
_entity_poly.type
_entity_poly.pdbx_seq_one_letter_code
_entity_poly.pdbx_strand_id
1 'polypeptide(L)'
;MTREDNDRLREEAPSLSQRLMPAPAAENEYRRPDDSNAEKMQKDPVRIFDHEPAPPHSVLKLVKNLFSRKKTAEHFYTNDVKVAIDIIVRQLADLSPGDQRRYEYLEILQGIIRNTEYGPHQHRRDDLLRCFARIFCEEGEASRRDQALVRTISNEFPHYFKP
;
A
#
# COMPACT_ATOMS: atom_id res chain seq x y z
N MET A 1 -68.56 34.15 -6.83
CA MET A 1 -69.36 35.08 -6.01
C MET A 1 -69.27 34.53 -4.60
N THR A 2 -68.54 35.03 -3.61
CA THR A 2 -67.67 36.21 -3.33
C THR A 2 -66.67 35.74 -2.25
N ARG A 3 -65.38 36.14 -2.22
CA ARG A 3 -64.80 37.33 -1.55
C ARG A 3 -65.51 37.79 -0.27
N GLU A 4 -64.68 38.02 0.75
CA GLU A 4 -64.93 38.83 1.95
C GLU A 4 -65.65 38.11 3.11
N ASP A 5 -64.84 37.50 3.98
CA ASP A 5 -64.81 37.88 5.39
C ASP A 5 -63.42 37.52 5.93
N ASN A 6 -62.52 38.48 5.76
CA ASN A 6 -61.22 38.53 6.40
C ASN A 6 -61.43 39.12 7.80
N ASP A 7 -60.64 38.61 8.75
CA ASP A 7 -60.17 39.31 9.94
C ASP A 7 -60.95 39.11 11.26
N ARG A 8 -60.16 38.80 12.30
CA ARG A 8 -60.48 38.67 13.75
C ARG A 8 -61.12 37.33 14.13
N LEU A 9 -60.39 36.40 14.77
CA LEU A 9 -59.85 36.57 16.12
C LEU A 9 -58.47 35.91 16.27
N ARG A 10 -57.49 36.74 16.66
CA ARG A 10 -56.31 36.32 17.42
C ARG A 10 -56.75 35.87 18.81
N GLU A 11 -56.15 34.80 19.33
CA GLU A 11 -55.76 34.60 20.74
C GLU A 11 -55.02 33.25 20.82
N GLU A 12 -53.70 33.27 20.75
CA GLU A 12 -52.78 33.08 21.89
C GLU A 12 -52.79 31.65 22.46
N ALA A 13 -51.94 30.79 21.86
CA ALA A 13 -51.54 29.53 22.49
C ALA A 13 -50.40 29.79 23.49
N PRO A 14 -50.50 29.36 24.76
CA PRO A 14 -49.51 29.69 25.78
C PRO A 14 -48.22 28.85 25.67
N SER A 15 -47.18 29.41 26.27
CA SER A 15 -45.75 29.22 26.06
C SER A 15 -45.12 27.88 26.49
N LEU A 16 -44.12 27.50 25.70
CA LEU A 16 -42.98 26.61 25.96
C LEU A 16 -42.52 26.56 27.43
N SER A 17 -42.84 25.48 28.14
CA SER A 17 -41.93 24.88 29.13
C SER A 17 -42.44 23.52 29.58
N GLN A 18 -42.33 22.50 28.72
CA GLN A 18 -42.35 21.11 29.18
C GLN A 18 -41.60 20.18 28.21
N ARG A 19 -40.30 20.01 28.55
CA ARG A 19 -39.45 18.84 28.31
C ARG A 19 -39.32 18.30 26.87
N LEU A 20 -38.40 18.92 26.14
CA LEU A 20 -37.68 18.27 25.05
C LEU A 20 -36.70 17.25 25.67
N MET A 21 -36.96 15.95 25.51
CA MET A 21 -35.89 14.95 25.61
C MET A 21 -35.25 14.84 24.22
N PRO A 22 -33.93 14.98 24.06
CA PRO A 22 -33.30 14.77 22.78
C PRO A 22 -33.37 13.29 22.42
N ALA A 23 -33.77 12.98 21.19
CA ALA A 23 -33.56 11.67 20.59
C ALA A 23 -32.05 11.37 20.63
N PRO A 24 -31.63 10.13 20.97
CA PRO A 24 -30.21 9.80 20.97
C PRO A 24 -29.68 10.03 19.57
N ALA A 25 -28.57 10.78 19.48
CA ALA A 25 -27.84 10.95 18.24
C ALA A 25 -27.52 9.54 17.72
N ALA A 26 -28.12 9.18 16.59
CA ALA A 26 -27.58 8.12 15.77
C ALA A 26 -26.25 8.68 15.24
N GLU A 27 -25.20 8.50 16.04
CA GLU A 27 -23.82 8.61 15.57
C GLU A 27 -23.72 7.63 14.42
N ASN A 28 -23.72 8.20 13.22
CA ASN A 28 -23.36 7.49 12.03
C ASN A 28 -21.88 7.12 12.21
N GLU A 29 -21.62 5.96 12.80
CA GLU A 29 -20.33 5.27 12.76
C GLU A 29 -20.03 4.92 11.31
N TYR A 30 -19.68 5.92 10.50
CA TYR A 30 -18.69 5.69 9.46
C TYR A 30 -17.35 5.54 10.17
N ARG A 31 -17.20 4.41 10.87
CA ARG A 31 -15.98 3.99 11.53
C ARG A 31 -14.93 4.00 10.43
N ARG A 32 -13.92 4.88 10.55
CA ARG A 32 -12.74 4.86 9.69
C ARG A 32 -12.23 3.42 9.69
N PRO A 33 -11.85 2.83 8.55
CA PRO A 33 -11.33 1.48 8.53
C PRO A 33 -10.18 1.42 9.54
N ASP A 34 -10.36 0.61 10.59
CA ASP A 34 -9.36 0.40 11.62
C ASP A 34 -8.04 -0.03 10.95
N ASP A 35 -6.94 0.65 11.28
CA ASP A 35 -5.58 0.31 10.85
C ASP A 35 -5.22 -1.15 11.19
N SER A 36 -5.94 -1.77 12.13
CA SER A 36 -5.85 -3.19 12.49
C SER A 36 -6.13 -4.17 11.34
N ASN A 37 -6.88 -3.74 10.31
CA ASN A 37 -7.14 -4.57 9.14
C ASN A 37 -5.95 -4.56 8.15
N ALA A 38 -5.20 -3.46 8.09
CA ALA A 38 -4.02 -3.34 7.24
C ALA A 38 -2.86 -4.22 7.76
N GLU A 39 -2.68 -4.29 9.08
CA GLU A 39 -1.68 -5.19 9.69
C GLU A 39 -2.02 -6.67 9.49
N LYS A 40 -3.30 -7.04 9.40
CA LYS A 40 -3.70 -8.42 9.11
C LYS A 40 -3.32 -8.88 7.70
N MET A 41 -3.35 -7.99 6.71
CA MET A 41 -3.02 -8.34 5.31
C MET A 41 -1.52 -8.58 5.08
N GLN A 42 -0.66 -8.02 5.93
CA GLN A 42 0.79 -8.19 5.80
C GLN A 42 1.32 -9.45 6.49
N LYS A 43 0.45 -10.24 7.13
CA LYS A 43 0.82 -11.51 7.76
C LYS A 43 0.85 -12.63 6.73
N ASP A 44 1.81 -13.53 6.90
CA ASP A 44 1.91 -14.74 6.08
C ASP A 44 0.70 -15.66 6.36
N PRO A 45 -0.19 -15.90 5.37
CA PRO A 45 -1.37 -16.73 5.57
C PRO A 45 -1.05 -18.21 5.81
N VAL A 46 0.17 -18.65 5.48
CA VAL A 46 0.64 -20.03 5.66
C VAL A 46 1.29 -20.22 7.03
N ARG A 47 1.65 -19.13 7.72
CA ARG A 47 2.22 -19.18 9.07
C ARG A 47 1.11 -19.38 10.10
N ILE A 48 0.71 -20.63 10.28
CA ILE A 48 -0.31 -21.04 11.26
C ILE A 48 0.31 -21.31 12.64
N PHE A 49 1.58 -21.72 12.67
CA PHE A 49 2.30 -22.09 13.89
C PHE A 49 3.62 -21.33 14.02
N ASP A 50 4.03 -21.03 15.25
CA ASP A 50 5.28 -20.33 15.58
C ASP A 50 6.40 -21.31 15.96
N HIS A 51 6.71 -22.22 15.04
CA HIS A 51 7.84 -23.14 15.18
C HIS A 51 9.15 -22.48 14.75
N GLU A 52 10.22 -22.72 15.51
CA GLU A 52 11.56 -22.27 15.16
C GLU A 52 12.41 -23.41 14.57
N PRO A 53 13.22 -23.15 13.52
CA PRO A 53 13.37 -21.86 12.86
C PRO A 53 12.16 -21.49 11.98
N ALA A 54 11.72 -20.23 12.06
CA ALA A 54 10.59 -19.76 11.26
C ALA A 54 10.88 -19.86 9.74
N PRO A 55 9.96 -20.41 8.93
CA PRO A 55 10.13 -20.48 7.50
C PRO A 55 10.07 -19.08 6.85
N PRO A 56 10.64 -18.91 5.63
CA PRO A 56 10.53 -17.66 4.88
C PRO A 56 9.07 -17.31 4.55
N HIS A 57 8.78 -16.02 4.40
CA HIS A 57 7.43 -15.54 4.09
C HIS A 57 6.92 -16.16 2.77
N SER A 58 5.85 -16.94 2.85
CA SER A 58 5.36 -17.78 1.76
C SER A 58 4.97 -16.97 0.52
N VAL A 59 4.25 -15.86 0.70
CA VAL A 59 3.82 -14.97 -0.39
C VAL A 59 5.02 -14.32 -1.08
N LEU A 60 5.96 -13.75 -0.33
CA LEU A 60 7.17 -13.14 -0.93
C LEU A 60 7.99 -14.18 -1.69
N LYS A 61 8.18 -15.37 -1.11
CA LYS A 61 8.85 -16.48 -1.78
C LYS A 61 8.14 -16.90 -3.07
N LEU A 62 6.81 -16.99 -3.05
CA LEU A 62 6.02 -17.32 -4.23
C LEU A 62 6.18 -16.26 -5.32
N VAL A 63 5.97 -14.98 -4.98
CA VAL A 63 6.06 -13.86 -5.92
C VAL A 63 7.47 -13.77 -6.52
N LYS A 64 8.50 -13.94 -5.69
CA LYS A 64 9.90 -14.02 -6.17
C LYS A 64 10.09 -15.14 -7.17
N ASN A 65 9.54 -16.33 -6.92
CA ASN A 65 9.63 -17.46 -7.85
C ASN A 65 8.89 -17.17 -9.16
N LEU A 66 7.72 -16.53 -9.11
CA LEU A 66 6.95 -16.15 -10.29
C LEU A 66 7.71 -15.17 -11.19
N PHE A 67 8.40 -14.18 -10.62
CA PHE A 67 9.21 -13.22 -11.37
C PHE A 67 10.66 -13.67 -11.61
N SER A 68 11.04 -14.90 -11.22
CA SER A 68 12.40 -15.42 -11.41
C SER A 68 12.71 -15.86 -12.84
N ARG A 69 11.68 -16.22 -13.62
CA ARG A 69 11.80 -16.71 -15.00
C ARG A 69 10.80 -16.01 -15.91
N LYS A 70 11.19 -15.71 -17.14
CA LYS A 70 10.29 -15.12 -18.15
C LYS A 70 9.00 -15.92 -18.36
N LYS A 71 9.08 -17.25 -18.47
CA LYS A 71 7.91 -18.15 -18.64
C LYS A 71 6.85 -18.03 -17.54
N THR A 72 7.26 -17.71 -16.31
CA THR A 72 6.31 -17.56 -15.19
C THR A 72 5.86 -16.11 -15.04
N ALA A 73 6.70 -15.15 -15.44
CA ALA A 73 6.40 -13.73 -15.41
C ALA A 73 5.48 -13.27 -16.55
N GLU A 74 5.52 -13.93 -17.72
CA GLU A 74 4.71 -13.57 -18.91
C GLU A 74 3.20 -13.76 -18.71
N HIS A 75 2.78 -14.47 -17.66
CA HIS A 75 1.38 -14.61 -17.29
C HIS A 75 0.79 -13.36 -16.62
N PHE A 76 1.63 -12.39 -16.19
CA PHE A 76 1.16 -11.14 -15.61
C PHE A 76 0.91 -10.10 -16.71
N TYR A 77 -0.26 -9.47 -16.68
CA TYR A 77 -0.53 -8.36 -17.58
C TYR A 77 0.25 -7.12 -17.13
N THR A 78 0.47 -6.18 -18.06
CA THR A 78 1.20 -4.94 -17.78
C THR A 78 0.61 -4.16 -16.61
N ASN A 79 -0.72 -4.15 -16.44
CA ASN A 79 -1.37 -3.48 -15.32
C ASN A 79 -1.05 -4.17 -13.98
N ASP A 80 -1.03 -5.50 -13.94
CA ASP A 80 -0.69 -6.25 -12.73
C ASP A 80 0.78 -6.02 -12.34
N VAL A 81 1.67 -5.97 -13.33
CA VAL A 81 3.08 -5.62 -13.11
C VAL A 81 3.22 -4.21 -12.54
N LYS A 82 2.47 -3.24 -13.07
CA LYS A 82 2.47 -1.85 -12.55
C LYS A 82 2.01 -1.81 -11.09
N VAL A 83 0.92 -2.50 -10.76
CA VAL A 83 0.42 -2.61 -9.38
C VAL A 83 1.43 -3.30 -8.47
N ALA A 84 2.11 -4.36 -8.94
CA ALA A 84 3.19 -5.00 -8.19
C ALA A 84 4.34 -4.03 -7.90
N ILE A 85 4.74 -3.21 -8.88
CA ILE A 85 5.75 -2.16 -8.69
C ILE A 85 5.27 -1.11 -7.68
N ASP A 86 4.01 -0.68 -7.73
CA ASP A 86 3.45 0.27 -6.77
C ASP A 86 3.53 -0.27 -5.32
N ILE A 87 3.23 -1.56 -5.14
CA ILE A 87 3.37 -2.24 -3.84
C ILE A 87 4.84 -2.26 -3.42
N ILE A 88 5.75 -2.65 -4.30
CA ILE A 88 7.19 -2.71 -4.00
C ILE A 88 7.72 -1.33 -3.60
N VAL A 89 7.42 -0.28 -4.35
CA VAL A 89 7.86 1.09 -4.06
C VAL A 89 7.40 1.52 -2.67
N ARG A 90 6.13 1.27 -2.33
CA ARG A 90 5.59 1.58 -1.00
C ARG A 90 6.31 0.79 0.09
N GLN A 91 6.48 -0.52 -0.10
CA GLN A 91 7.17 -1.37 0.88
C GLN A 91 8.63 -0.97 1.07
N LEU A 92 9.35 -0.65 -0.02
CA LEU A 92 10.71 -0.15 0.09
C LEU A 92 10.77 1.17 0.84
N ALA A 93 9.77 2.05 0.70
CA ALA A 93 9.68 3.30 1.43
C ALA A 93 9.41 3.09 2.93
N ASP A 94 8.54 2.15 3.29
CA ASP A 94 8.11 1.92 4.68
C ASP A 94 9.12 1.09 5.49
N LEU A 95 9.90 0.22 4.84
CA LEU A 95 10.79 -0.72 5.54
C LEU A 95 12.14 -0.09 5.94
N SER A 96 12.54 -0.36 7.18
CA SER A 96 13.81 0.08 7.76
C SER A 96 15.00 -0.81 7.33
N PRO A 97 16.24 -0.33 7.45
CA PRO A 97 17.43 -1.13 7.21
C PRO A 97 17.48 -2.36 8.12
N GLY A 98 17.87 -3.52 7.57
CA GLY A 98 17.96 -4.77 8.32
C GLY A 98 16.68 -5.62 8.34
N ASP A 99 15.52 -5.10 7.88
CA ASP A 99 14.34 -5.94 7.66
C ASP A 99 14.57 -6.84 6.44
N GLN A 100 14.56 -8.16 6.66
CA GLN A 100 14.79 -9.17 5.62
C GLN A 100 13.82 -9.05 4.43
N ARG A 101 12.60 -8.55 4.64
CA ARG A 101 11.61 -8.34 3.57
C ARG A 101 12.07 -7.28 2.57
N ARG A 102 12.83 -6.27 3.01
CA ARG A 102 13.33 -5.21 2.14
C ARG A 102 14.23 -5.79 1.05
N TYR A 103 15.12 -6.69 1.43
CA TYR A 103 15.98 -7.43 0.49
C TYR A 103 15.15 -8.26 -0.49
N GLU A 104 14.13 -8.99 0.01
CA GLU A 104 13.26 -9.81 -0.83
C GLU A 104 12.49 -8.96 -1.86
N TYR A 105 11.97 -7.80 -1.48
CA TYR A 105 11.32 -6.88 -2.40
C TYR A 105 12.26 -6.34 -3.49
N LEU A 106 13.52 -6.07 -3.16
CA LEU A 106 14.53 -5.68 -4.14
C LEU A 106 14.83 -6.83 -5.14
N GLU A 107 14.88 -8.07 -4.67
CA GLU A 107 15.05 -9.24 -5.55
C GLU A 107 13.85 -9.44 -6.48
N ILE A 108 12.62 -9.25 -5.97
CA ILE A 108 11.40 -9.30 -6.77
C ILE A 108 11.45 -8.19 -7.84
N LEU A 109 11.82 -6.97 -7.46
CA LEU A 109 11.96 -5.85 -8.41
C LEU A 109 12.95 -6.17 -9.53
N GLN A 110 14.12 -6.73 -9.19
CA GLN A 110 15.10 -7.17 -10.17
C GLN A 110 14.51 -8.21 -11.13
N GLY A 111 13.77 -9.19 -10.59
CA GLY A 111 13.06 -10.19 -11.38
C GLY A 111 12.03 -9.60 -12.33
N ILE A 112 11.21 -8.64 -11.86
CA ILE A 112 10.23 -7.93 -12.67
C ILE A 112 10.91 -7.23 -13.84
N ILE A 113 11.94 -6.42 -13.57
CA ILE A 113 12.62 -5.64 -14.62
C ILE A 113 13.30 -6.55 -15.65
N ARG A 114 13.84 -7.69 -15.21
CA ARG A 114 14.51 -8.67 -16.08
C ARG A 114 13.54 -9.46 -16.95
N ASN A 115 12.42 -9.88 -16.38
CA ASN A 115 11.57 -10.94 -16.94
C ASN A 115 10.21 -10.44 -17.46
N THR A 116 9.93 -9.13 -17.37
CA THR A 116 8.70 -8.50 -17.91
C THR A 116 9.03 -7.37 -18.88
N GLU A 117 8.02 -6.87 -19.59
CA GLU A 117 8.12 -5.75 -20.53
C GLU A 117 8.16 -4.38 -19.80
N TYR A 118 9.13 -4.18 -18.89
CA TYR A 118 9.25 -2.94 -18.11
C TYR A 118 9.64 -1.71 -18.95
N GLY A 119 10.44 -1.92 -20.00
CA GLY A 119 11.08 -0.86 -20.78
C GLY A 119 10.14 0.17 -21.43
N PRO A 120 9.04 -0.24 -22.07
CA PRO A 120 8.09 0.69 -22.69
C PRO A 120 7.38 1.63 -21.72
N HIS A 121 7.14 1.20 -20.47
CA HIS A 121 6.30 1.97 -19.54
C HIS A 121 7.07 2.61 -18.39
N GLN A 122 8.23 2.07 -17.99
CA GLN A 122 9.12 2.60 -16.94
C GLN A 122 8.36 3.10 -15.69
N HIS A 123 7.37 2.31 -15.27
CA HIS A 123 6.39 2.73 -14.28
C HIS A 123 7.07 2.95 -12.93
N ARG A 124 6.82 4.09 -12.28
CA ARG A 124 7.42 4.51 -11.00
C ARG A 124 8.96 4.57 -11.00
N ARG A 125 9.61 4.70 -12.17
CA ARG A 125 11.07 4.77 -12.29
C ARG A 125 11.70 5.79 -11.33
N ASP A 126 11.15 7.01 -11.26
CA ASP A 126 11.70 8.08 -10.43
C ASP A 126 11.52 7.80 -8.92
N ASP A 127 10.43 7.12 -8.54
CA ASP A 127 10.25 6.68 -7.16
C ASP A 127 11.24 5.58 -6.78
N LEU A 128 11.50 4.63 -7.71
CA LEU A 128 12.51 3.59 -7.52
C LEU A 128 13.90 4.20 -7.36
N LEU A 129 14.26 5.18 -8.18
CA LEU A 129 15.52 5.93 -8.06
C LEU A 129 15.62 6.65 -6.71
N ARG A 130 14.53 7.28 -6.24
CA ARG A 130 14.49 7.90 -4.91
C ARG A 130 14.68 6.87 -3.79
N CYS A 131 14.04 5.70 -3.88
CA CYS A 131 14.26 4.61 -2.92
C CYS A 131 15.71 4.11 -2.96
N PHE A 132 16.30 3.92 -4.14
CA PHE A 132 17.69 3.49 -4.30
C PHE A 132 18.67 4.50 -3.70
N ALA A 133 18.48 5.79 -3.98
CA ALA A 133 19.28 6.87 -3.41
C ALA A 133 19.20 6.87 -1.88
N ARG A 134 17.99 6.73 -1.33
CA ARG A 134 17.79 6.63 0.13
C ARG A 134 18.56 5.45 0.72
N ILE A 135 18.42 4.25 0.15
CA ILE A 135 19.13 3.04 0.60
C ILE A 135 20.65 3.22 0.52
N PHE A 136 21.15 3.93 -0.50
CA PHE A 136 22.57 4.24 -0.62
C PHE A 136 23.10 5.22 0.43
N CYS A 137 22.27 6.16 0.88
CA CYS A 137 22.64 7.13 1.90
C CYS A 137 22.55 6.56 3.33
N GLU A 138 21.94 5.38 3.53
CA GLU A 138 21.81 4.77 4.86
C GLU A 138 23.17 4.35 5.43
N GLU A 139 23.47 4.84 6.64
CA GLU A 139 24.65 4.49 7.40
C GLU A 139 24.36 3.26 8.29
N GLY A 140 25.26 2.28 8.27
CA GLY A 140 25.17 1.09 9.12
C GLY A 140 25.48 -0.22 8.41
N GLU A 141 25.76 -1.28 9.18
CA GLU A 141 26.05 -2.60 8.60
C GLU A 141 24.79 -3.28 8.06
N ALA A 142 23.63 -2.99 8.67
CA ALA A 142 22.33 -3.55 8.30
C ALA A 142 21.89 -3.20 6.87
N SER A 143 22.34 -2.05 6.32
CA SER A 143 21.99 -1.61 4.96
C SER A 143 22.93 -2.17 3.88
N ARG A 144 24.12 -2.69 4.23
CA ARG A 144 25.16 -3.10 3.26
C ARG A 144 24.67 -4.13 2.25
N ARG A 145 23.87 -5.09 2.72
CA ARG A 145 23.32 -6.15 1.87
C ARG A 145 22.37 -5.59 0.82
N ASP A 146 21.49 -4.68 1.23
CA ASP A 146 20.55 -4.03 0.32
C ASP A 146 21.27 -3.10 -0.65
N GLN A 147 22.25 -2.32 -0.17
CA GLN A 147 23.10 -1.47 -1.00
C GLN A 147 23.84 -2.28 -2.09
N ALA A 148 24.39 -3.44 -1.74
CA ALA A 148 25.05 -4.31 -2.71
C ALA A 148 24.07 -4.81 -3.79
N LEU A 149 22.84 -5.14 -3.41
CA LEU A 149 21.81 -5.56 -4.36
C LEU A 149 21.35 -4.39 -5.25
N VAL A 150 21.12 -3.20 -4.68
CA VAL A 150 20.78 -2.00 -5.47
C VAL A 150 21.88 -1.65 -6.47
N ARG A 151 23.18 -1.80 -6.12
CA ARG A 151 24.29 -1.65 -7.08
C ARG A 151 24.20 -2.67 -8.20
N THR A 152 23.95 -3.92 -7.85
CA THR A 152 23.78 -5.00 -8.84
C THR A 152 22.65 -4.66 -9.82
N ILE A 153 21.48 -4.28 -9.31
CA ILE A 153 20.32 -3.89 -10.15
C ILE A 153 20.67 -2.70 -11.05
N SER A 154 21.28 -1.65 -10.48
CA SER A 154 21.62 -0.43 -11.23
C SER A 154 22.68 -0.69 -12.31
N ASN A 155 23.59 -1.64 -12.09
CA ASN A 155 24.60 -2.05 -13.06
C ASN A 155 24.05 -2.97 -14.14
N GLU A 156 23.06 -3.81 -13.80
CA GLU A 156 22.41 -4.70 -14.74
C GLU A 156 21.50 -3.95 -15.72
N PHE A 157 20.82 -2.88 -15.26
CA PHE A 157 19.90 -2.09 -16.09
C PHE A 157 20.33 -0.61 -16.15
N PRO A 158 21.49 -0.31 -16.75
CA PRO A 158 22.05 1.05 -16.73
C PRO A 158 21.16 2.06 -17.45
N HIS A 159 20.47 1.66 -18.52
CA HIS A 159 19.54 2.51 -19.27
C HIS A 159 18.31 2.96 -18.49
N TYR A 160 17.96 2.26 -17.39
CA TYR A 160 16.89 2.70 -16.49
C TYR A 160 17.44 3.47 -15.29
N PHE A 161 18.56 3.05 -14.71
CA PHE A 161 18.97 3.53 -13.38
C PHE A 161 20.28 4.30 -13.32
N LYS A 162 21.01 4.42 -14.43
CA LYS A 162 22.17 5.32 -14.52
C LYS A 162 21.79 6.57 -15.33
N PRO A 163 22.30 7.74 -14.92
CA PRO A 163 22.18 8.96 -15.71
C PRO A 163 22.99 8.88 -17.01
#